data_AF-A0A1L9URD5-F1
#
_entry.id   AF-A0A1L9URD5-F1
#
_cell.length_a   1.000
_cell.length_b   1.000
_cell.length_c   1.000
_cell.angle_alpha   90.00
_cell.angle_beta   90.00
_cell.angle_gamma   90.00
#
_symmetry.space_group_name_H-M   'P 1'
#
loop_
_entity.id
_entity.type
_entity.pdbx_description
1 polymer ?
#
loop_
_entity_poly.entity_id
_entity_poly.type
_entity_poly.pdbx_seq_one_letter_code
_entity_poly.pdbx_strand_id
1 'polypeptide(L)'
;MSLTNIDTTTPPTDPNTALTTTSIPQQPTTTTTTPPTPTIASLPTTPYTPYSPPTISPRPLAILGAGNLGRRIACIFSAAGHTVHLHDPSPTALHSAQHYITENLPHYTTFPLISRPAGKIHPFNSTDITPAVSDAWLVIECVPEHLPTKIEVMGELDAKTPRDCILVSNSAAFRTSFMVEKVRRERRKLMCNMCFGAEPWIRSVELGVDEGVTETGVVKVLTWVLDDCGMMPVKSSRVGGGSSTGEGGLVRSQCLNTVN
;
A
#
# COMPACT_ATOMS: atom_id res chain seq x y z
N MET A 1 -48.08 54.94 -46.61
CA MET A 1 -46.74 55.45 -46.98
C MET A 1 -45.80 54.26 -46.98
N SER A 2 -45.10 53.87 -48.03
CA SER A 2 -45.11 54.22 -49.44
C SER A 2 -44.28 53.11 -50.10
N LEU A 3 -44.83 52.55 -51.18
CA LEU A 3 -44.14 52.23 -52.45
C LEU A 3 -43.09 51.10 -52.42
N THR A 4 -43.37 49.90 -52.96
CA THR A 4 -43.32 49.51 -54.41
C THR A 4 -41.89 49.62 -54.99
N ASN A 5 -41.34 48.77 -55.84
CA ASN A 5 -41.81 47.65 -56.66
C ASN A 5 -40.59 47.13 -57.45
N ILE A 6 -40.67 45.88 -57.94
CA ILE A 6 -40.30 45.40 -59.31
C ILE A 6 -38.81 45.58 -59.71
N ASP A 7 -38.04 44.50 -59.83
CA ASP A 7 -38.01 43.49 -60.92
C ASP A 7 -37.34 43.99 -62.22
N THR A 8 -36.71 43.03 -62.89
CA THR A 8 -36.22 43.00 -64.28
C THR A 8 -34.81 43.54 -64.56
N THR A 9 -33.92 42.64 -65.00
CA THR A 9 -33.40 42.55 -66.39
C THR A 9 -31.97 41.96 -66.45
N THR A 10 -31.89 40.76 -67.02
CA THR A 10 -31.00 40.24 -68.11
C THR A 10 -29.56 40.80 -68.38
N PRO A 11 -28.69 39.96 -69.01
CA PRO A 11 -27.23 39.89 -68.83
C PRO A 11 -26.45 40.76 -69.84
N PRO A 12 -25.10 40.79 -69.87
CA PRO A 12 -24.35 39.84 -70.73
C PRO A 12 -22.86 39.56 -70.37
N THR A 13 -22.28 38.63 -71.15
CA THR A 13 -20.88 38.58 -71.67
C THR A 13 -19.70 38.09 -70.81
N ASP A 14 -19.19 36.95 -71.27
CA ASP A 14 -17.81 36.45 -71.23
C ASP A 14 -16.79 37.50 -71.72
N PRO A 15 -15.54 37.52 -71.20
CA PRO A 15 -14.43 37.24 -72.12
C PRO A 15 -13.21 36.53 -71.48
N ASN A 16 -12.65 35.60 -72.26
CA ASN A 16 -11.29 35.05 -72.15
C ASN A 16 -10.22 36.10 -71.80
N THR A 17 -9.27 35.76 -70.91
CA THR A 17 -7.91 36.30 -71.00
C THR A 17 -6.88 35.26 -70.57
N ALA A 18 -5.91 35.07 -71.46
CA ALA A 18 -4.80 34.14 -71.38
C ALA A 18 -3.95 34.29 -70.11
N LEU A 19 -3.50 33.17 -69.54
CA LEU A 19 -2.34 33.13 -68.66
C LEU A 19 -1.25 32.28 -69.30
N THR A 20 -0.26 33.01 -69.79
CA THR A 20 1.02 32.58 -70.34
C THR A 20 1.79 31.75 -69.31
N THR A 21 2.32 30.62 -69.77
CA THR A 21 3.34 29.79 -69.13
C THR A 21 4.45 30.63 -68.49
N THR A 22 4.59 30.53 -67.17
CA THR A 22 5.83 30.89 -66.45
C THR A 22 6.40 29.63 -65.81
N SER A 23 7.68 29.40 -66.05
CA SER A 23 8.46 28.23 -65.67
C SER A 23 8.58 28.04 -64.16
N ILE A 24 8.53 26.77 -63.73
CA ILE A 24 8.77 26.32 -62.35
C ILE A 24 10.28 26.44 -62.03
N PRO A 25 10.69 27.10 -60.93
CA PRO A 25 12.07 27.00 -60.43
C PRO A 25 12.31 25.63 -59.79
N GLN A 26 13.37 24.94 -60.20
CA GLN A 26 13.82 23.69 -59.58
C GLN A 26 14.31 23.94 -58.14
N GLN A 27 13.81 23.12 -57.22
CA GLN A 27 14.16 23.12 -55.80
C GLN A 27 15.55 22.46 -55.58
N PRO A 28 16.41 22.99 -54.68
CA PRO A 28 17.74 22.41 -54.44
C PRO A 28 17.66 21.08 -53.69
N THR A 29 18.43 20.10 -54.17
CA THR A 29 18.61 18.77 -53.56
C THR A 29 19.25 18.87 -52.18
N THR A 30 18.53 18.45 -51.14
CA THR A 30 19.05 18.26 -49.79
C THR A 30 19.78 16.93 -49.66
N THR A 31 21.06 16.98 -49.29
CA THR A 31 21.85 15.80 -48.90
C THR A 31 21.36 15.26 -47.57
N THR A 32 20.94 13.99 -47.55
CA THR A 32 20.50 13.29 -46.34
C THR A 32 21.70 12.76 -45.56
N THR A 33 22.05 13.39 -44.45
CA THR A 33 23.00 12.83 -43.47
C THR A 33 22.23 12.06 -42.40
N THR A 34 22.51 10.77 -42.27
CA THR A 34 21.92 9.87 -41.28
C THR A 34 22.40 10.26 -39.86
N PRO A 35 21.50 10.36 -38.86
CA PRO A 35 21.91 10.63 -37.48
C PRO A 35 22.60 9.40 -36.87
N PRO A 36 23.57 9.59 -35.95
CA PRO A 36 24.26 8.48 -35.31
C PRO A 36 23.30 7.67 -34.42
N THR A 37 23.43 6.34 -34.47
CA THR A 37 22.70 5.38 -33.65
C THR A 37 22.95 5.64 -32.16
N PRO A 38 21.92 5.78 -31.31
CA PRO A 38 22.13 5.94 -29.88
C PRO A 38 22.75 4.66 -29.32
N THR A 39 23.93 4.78 -28.72
CA THR A 39 24.56 3.69 -27.98
C THR A 39 23.76 3.48 -26.70
N ILE A 40 23.05 2.36 -26.60
CA ILE A 40 22.35 1.96 -25.36
C ILE A 40 23.44 1.69 -24.32
N ALA A 41 23.65 2.63 -23.40
CA ALA A 41 24.45 2.39 -22.21
C ALA A 41 23.82 1.20 -21.46
N SER A 42 24.59 0.13 -21.26
CA SER A 42 24.15 -1.03 -20.49
C SER A 42 23.76 -0.57 -19.08
N LEU A 43 22.47 -0.65 -18.75
CA LEU A 43 21.97 -0.36 -17.42
C LEU A 43 22.73 -1.23 -16.40
N PRO A 44 23.14 -0.68 -15.24
CA PRO A 44 23.77 -1.47 -14.20
C PRO A 44 22.81 -2.60 -13.77
N THR A 45 23.16 -3.84 -14.13
CA THR A 45 22.44 -5.04 -13.71
C THR A 45 22.84 -5.36 -12.28
N THR A 46 22.19 -4.69 -11.32
CA THR A 46 22.20 -5.22 -9.95
C THR A 46 21.60 -6.62 -10.00
N PRO A 47 22.23 -7.65 -9.39
CA PRO A 47 21.67 -8.98 -9.39
C PRO A 47 20.32 -8.95 -8.67
N TYR A 48 19.24 -9.17 -9.44
CA TYR A 48 17.91 -9.35 -8.90
C TYR A 48 17.91 -10.61 -8.04
N THR A 49 17.86 -10.43 -6.72
CA THR A 49 17.62 -11.54 -5.79
C THR A 49 16.11 -11.66 -5.64
N PRO A 50 15.48 -12.76 -6.12
CA PRO A 50 14.05 -12.95 -5.97
C PRO A 50 13.66 -12.95 -4.49
N TYR A 51 12.51 -12.36 -4.18
CA TYR A 51 11.98 -12.38 -2.83
C TYR A 51 11.66 -13.80 -2.38
N SER A 52 12.18 -14.19 -1.22
CA SER A 52 11.79 -15.40 -0.51
C SER A 52 10.90 -15.01 0.67
N PRO A 53 9.71 -15.61 0.82
CA PRO A 53 8.88 -15.45 2.02
C PRO A 53 9.65 -15.82 3.29
N PRO A 54 9.37 -15.15 4.42
CA PRO A 54 9.94 -15.56 5.70
C PRO A 54 9.36 -16.91 6.13
N THR A 55 10.12 -17.64 6.96
CA THR A 55 9.59 -18.82 7.64
C THR A 55 8.63 -18.36 8.74
N ILE A 56 7.33 -18.70 8.62
CA ILE A 56 6.29 -18.27 9.56
C ILE A 56 6.35 -19.06 10.87
N SER A 57 6.27 -20.39 10.81
CA SER A 57 6.33 -21.26 12.00
C SER A 57 7.73 -21.87 12.11
N PRO A 58 8.37 -21.91 13.30
CA PRO A 58 7.80 -21.65 14.63
C PRO A 58 7.92 -20.19 15.13
N ARG A 59 8.24 -19.23 14.26
CA ARG A 59 8.53 -17.85 14.63
C ARG A 59 7.28 -17.07 15.08
N PRO A 60 7.40 -16.13 16.03
CA PRO A 60 6.29 -15.31 16.46
C PRO A 60 5.95 -14.19 15.46
N LEU A 61 4.71 -13.72 15.52
CA LEU A 61 4.31 -12.40 15.03
C LEU A 61 4.38 -11.42 16.20
N ALA A 62 4.98 -10.24 16.02
CA ALA A 62 5.00 -9.21 17.05
C ALA A 62 4.02 -8.07 16.77
N ILE A 63 3.40 -7.53 17.82
CA ILE A 63 2.53 -6.36 17.77
C ILE A 63 3.10 -5.33 18.73
N LEU A 64 3.46 -4.15 18.21
CA LEU A 64 3.96 -3.05 19.01
C LEU A 64 2.82 -2.08 19.33
N GLY A 65 2.39 -2.06 20.59
CA GLY A 65 1.24 -1.30 21.08
C GLY A 65 0.11 -2.24 21.46
N ALA A 66 -0.31 -2.21 22.72
CA ALA A 66 -1.39 -3.01 23.30
C ALA A 66 -2.69 -2.20 23.51
N GLY A 67 -2.80 -1.04 22.86
CA GLY A 67 -4.02 -0.24 22.83
C GLY A 67 -5.18 -0.93 22.10
N ASN A 68 -6.25 -0.17 21.82
CA ASN A 68 -7.50 -0.69 21.27
C ASN A 68 -7.34 -1.55 20.01
N LEU A 69 -6.55 -1.09 19.03
CA LEU A 69 -6.29 -1.83 17.79
C LEU A 69 -5.31 -2.98 18.02
N GLY A 70 -4.22 -2.74 18.77
CA GLY A 70 -3.19 -3.74 19.01
C GLY A 70 -3.72 -5.00 19.70
N ARG A 71 -4.53 -4.86 20.75
CA ARG A 71 -5.17 -6.01 21.43
C ARG A 71 -6.14 -6.77 20.53
N ARG A 72 -6.83 -6.06 19.63
CA ARG A 72 -7.75 -6.66 18.66
C ARG A 72 -6.98 -7.48 17.63
N ILE A 73 -5.93 -6.89 17.05
CA ILE A 73 -5.06 -7.57 16.09
C ILE A 73 -4.39 -8.78 16.74
N ALA A 74 -3.95 -8.66 18.00
CA ALA A 74 -3.40 -9.79 18.76
C ALA A 74 -4.41 -10.93 18.91
N CYS A 75 -5.68 -10.60 19.20
CA CYS A 75 -6.76 -11.58 19.28
C CYS A 75 -7.00 -12.29 17.95
N ILE A 76 -7.05 -11.55 16.83
CA ILE A 76 -7.25 -12.10 15.48
C ILE A 76 -6.17 -13.13 15.15
N PHE A 77 -4.89 -12.76 15.30
CA PHE A 77 -3.79 -13.66 14.94
C PHE A 77 -3.65 -14.84 15.91
N SER A 78 -3.88 -14.63 17.21
CA SER A 78 -3.90 -15.72 18.19
C SER A 78 -5.04 -16.70 17.91
N ALA A 79 -6.24 -16.22 17.58
CA ALA A 79 -7.37 -17.07 17.20
C ALA A 79 -7.07 -17.95 15.96
N ALA A 80 -6.27 -17.43 15.03
CA ALA A 80 -5.77 -18.16 13.87
C ALA A 80 -4.52 -19.02 14.16
N GLY A 81 -4.20 -19.27 15.43
CA GLY A 81 -3.12 -20.16 15.88
C GLY A 81 -1.71 -19.60 15.82
N HIS A 82 -1.52 -18.32 15.50
CA HIS A 82 -0.19 -17.71 15.52
C HIS A 82 0.28 -17.44 16.95
N THR A 83 1.56 -17.71 17.22
CA THR A 83 2.21 -17.23 18.45
C THR A 83 2.39 -15.72 18.33
N VAL A 84 1.84 -14.95 19.27
CA VAL A 84 1.85 -13.50 19.24
C VAL A 84 2.72 -12.96 20.39
N HIS A 85 3.68 -12.13 20.04
CA HIS A 85 4.40 -11.28 20.99
C HIS A 85 3.70 -9.93 21.06
N LEU A 86 3.13 -9.58 22.20
CA LEU A 86 2.43 -8.31 22.40
C LEU A 86 3.30 -7.39 23.27
N HIS A 87 3.80 -6.31 22.71
CA HIS A 87 4.68 -5.37 23.39
C HIS A 87 3.97 -4.06 23.67
N ASP A 88 4.10 -3.54 24.90
CA ASP A 88 3.73 -2.16 25.23
C ASP A 88 4.51 -1.72 26.50
N PRO A 89 5.01 -0.48 26.58
CA PRO A 89 5.64 0.02 27.80
C PRO A 89 4.65 0.22 28.96
N SER A 90 3.33 0.23 28.70
CA SER A 90 2.30 0.39 29.70
C SER A 90 1.81 -0.98 30.23
N PRO A 91 2.05 -1.32 31.52
CA PRO A 91 1.50 -2.53 32.12
C PRO A 91 -0.04 -2.56 32.07
N THR A 92 -0.67 -1.40 32.22
CA THR A 92 -2.14 -1.27 32.19
C THR A 92 -2.69 -1.60 30.80
N ALA A 93 -1.99 -1.19 29.73
CA ALA A 93 -2.38 -1.53 28.37
C ALA A 93 -2.29 -3.04 28.13
N LEU A 94 -1.20 -3.68 28.57
CA LEU A 94 -1.03 -5.14 28.44
C LEU A 94 -2.09 -5.92 29.22
N HIS A 95 -2.38 -5.53 30.46
CA HIS A 95 -3.43 -6.18 31.25
C HIS A 95 -4.81 -6.04 30.58
N SER A 96 -5.15 -4.82 30.12
CA SER A 96 -6.39 -4.56 29.37
C SER A 96 -6.45 -5.39 28.08
N ALA A 97 -5.33 -5.57 27.39
CA ALA A 97 -5.24 -6.39 26.19
C ALA A 97 -5.46 -7.88 26.50
N GLN A 98 -4.82 -8.41 27.54
CA GLN A 98 -4.98 -9.81 27.97
C GLN A 98 -6.44 -10.11 28.36
N HIS A 99 -7.09 -9.19 29.08
CA HIS A 99 -8.51 -9.31 29.41
C HIS A 99 -9.37 -9.30 28.14
N TYR A 100 -9.17 -8.32 27.26
CA TYR A 100 -9.90 -8.25 25.98
C TYR A 100 -9.76 -9.54 25.17
N ILE A 101 -8.53 -10.05 25.03
CA ILE A 101 -8.27 -11.27 24.26
C ILE A 101 -9.00 -12.44 24.90
N THR A 102 -8.88 -12.65 26.22
CA THR A 102 -9.53 -13.76 26.93
C THR A 102 -11.03 -13.78 26.68
N GLU A 103 -11.69 -12.62 26.80
CA GLU A 103 -13.13 -12.48 26.60
C GLU A 103 -13.57 -12.68 25.14
N ASN A 104 -12.76 -12.24 24.18
CA ASN A 104 -13.17 -12.20 22.77
C ASN A 104 -12.64 -13.36 21.93
N LEU A 105 -11.66 -14.12 22.42
CA LEU A 105 -11.03 -15.22 21.68
C LEU A 105 -12.04 -16.23 21.12
N PRO A 106 -13.07 -16.69 21.87
CA PRO A 106 -14.06 -17.63 21.34
C PRO A 106 -14.78 -17.12 20.08
N HIS A 107 -15.04 -15.81 20.01
CA HIS A 107 -15.64 -15.19 18.84
C HIS A 107 -14.68 -15.21 17.65
N TYR A 108 -13.44 -14.75 17.84
CA TYR A 108 -12.46 -14.69 16.76
C TYR A 108 -12.04 -16.08 16.26
N THR A 109 -12.10 -17.13 17.08
CA THR A 109 -11.80 -18.52 16.63
C THR A 109 -12.80 -19.08 15.61
N THR A 110 -13.93 -18.38 15.37
CA THR A 110 -14.90 -18.76 14.34
C THR A 110 -14.55 -18.26 12.94
N PHE A 111 -13.60 -17.34 12.81
CA PHE A 111 -13.26 -16.71 11.53
C PHE A 111 -12.23 -17.46 10.66
N PRO A 112 -11.15 -18.06 11.21
CA PRO A 112 -10.10 -18.68 10.42
C PRO A 112 -10.62 -19.77 9.47
N LEU A 113 -10.03 -19.84 8.27
CA LEU A 113 -10.41 -20.84 7.26
C LEU A 113 -10.07 -22.26 7.69
N ILE A 114 -8.96 -22.41 8.42
CA ILE A 114 -8.52 -23.70 8.97
C ILE A 114 -8.56 -23.60 10.49
N SER A 115 -9.48 -24.35 11.09
CA SER A 115 -9.61 -24.45 12.54
C SER A 115 -8.34 -25.02 13.17
N ARG A 116 -7.85 -24.35 14.20
CA ARG A 116 -6.67 -24.77 14.97
C ARG A 116 -6.73 -24.24 16.40
N PRO A 117 -5.99 -24.83 17.35
CA PRO A 117 -5.87 -24.26 18.69
C PRO A 117 -5.35 -22.83 18.63
N ALA A 118 -5.88 -21.97 19.51
CA ALA A 118 -5.40 -20.60 19.61
C ALA A 118 -3.90 -20.57 19.96
N GLY A 119 -3.18 -19.69 19.29
CA GLY A 119 -1.76 -19.49 19.51
C GLY A 119 -1.50 -18.74 20.81
N LYS A 120 -0.32 -18.97 21.40
CA LYS A 120 0.04 -18.35 22.67
C LYS A 120 0.29 -16.87 22.51
N ILE A 121 -0.05 -16.09 23.53
CA ILE A 121 0.27 -14.67 23.62
C ILE A 121 1.32 -14.47 24.70
N HIS A 122 2.42 -13.83 24.32
CA HIS A 122 3.53 -13.48 25.20
C HIS A 122 3.58 -11.96 25.38
N PRO A 123 3.16 -11.43 26.53
CA PRO A 123 3.23 -10.00 26.80
C PRO A 123 4.68 -9.59 27.15
N PHE A 124 5.14 -8.47 26.59
CA PHE A 124 6.43 -7.86 26.88
C PHE A 124 6.21 -6.43 27.38
N ASN A 125 6.37 -6.23 28.69
CA ASN A 125 6.34 -4.91 29.31
C ASN A 125 7.76 -4.36 29.38
N SER A 126 8.11 -3.50 28.42
CA SER A 126 9.44 -2.92 28.31
C SER A 126 9.41 -1.64 27.48
N THR A 127 10.39 -0.77 27.65
CA THR A 127 10.68 0.29 26.68
C THR A 127 11.55 -0.22 25.53
N ASP A 128 12.34 -1.26 25.76
CA ASP A 128 13.08 -1.95 24.71
C ASP A 128 12.22 -3.02 24.02
N ILE A 129 12.02 -2.85 22.72
CA ILE A 129 11.25 -3.76 21.86
C ILE A 129 11.99 -5.06 21.53
N THR A 130 13.31 -5.13 21.72
CA THR A 130 14.17 -6.24 21.25
C THR A 130 13.67 -7.63 21.67
N PRO A 131 13.27 -7.87 22.94
CA PRO A 131 12.79 -9.19 23.37
C PRO A 131 11.55 -9.65 22.62
N ALA A 132 10.70 -8.73 22.17
CA ALA A 132 9.48 -9.06 21.44
C ALA A 132 9.73 -9.34 19.95
N VAL A 133 10.74 -8.71 19.34
CA VAL A 133 10.88 -8.65 17.87
C VAL A 133 12.07 -9.42 17.30
N SER A 134 13.02 -9.84 18.13
CA SER A 134 14.31 -10.43 17.70
C SER A 134 14.21 -11.71 16.87
N ASP A 135 13.12 -12.47 17.00
CA ASP A 135 12.83 -13.67 16.19
C ASP A 135 11.56 -13.55 15.34
N ALA A 136 10.91 -12.38 15.32
CA ALA A 136 9.63 -12.21 14.65
C ALA A 136 9.76 -12.38 13.12
N TRP A 137 8.77 -13.02 12.48
CA TRP A 137 8.66 -13.07 11.02
C TRP A 137 7.85 -11.91 10.44
N LEU A 138 6.96 -11.34 11.26
CA LEU A 138 6.16 -10.16 10.96
C LEU A 138 6.05 -9.31 12.23
N VAL A 139 6.24 -8.00 12.07
CA VAL A 139 5.90 -7.02 13.11
C VAL A 139 4.82 -6.08 12.60
N ILE A 140 3.76 -5.88 13.39
CA ILE A 140 2.70 -4.90 13.15
C ILE A 140 2.81 -3.80 14.21
N GLU A 141 3.16 -2.60 13.77
CA GLU A 141 3.24 -1.41 14.60
C GLU A 141 1.84 -0.77 14.76
N CYS A 142 1.44 -0.57 16.01
CA CYS A 142 0.18 0.01 16.47
C CYS A 142 0.41 1.11 17.54
N VAL A 143 1.52 1.82 17.45
CA VAL A 143 1.86 2.99 18.27
C VAL A 143 0.99 4.21 17.87
N PRO A 144 0.95 5.28 18.69
CA PRO A 144 0.14 6.45 18.40
C PRO A 144 0.36 7.04 17.00
N GLU A 145 -0.69 7.66 16.45
CA GLU A 145 -0.72 8.22 15.11
C GLU A 145 0.09 9.53 15.00
N HIS A 146 1.40 9.43 15.21
CA HIS A 146 2.37 10.52 15.21
C HIS A 146 3.56 10.13 14.32
N LEU A 147 3.69 10.79 13.16
CA LEU A 147 4.64 10.39 12.12
C LEU A 147 6.11 10.31 12.60
N PRO A 148 6.66 11.29 13.34
CA PRO A 148 8.02 11.17 13.85
C PRO A 148 8.23 9.91 14.70
N THR A 149 7.28 9.57 15.58
CA THR A 149 7.38 8.35 16.40
C THR A 149 7.37 7.10 15.54
N LYS A 150 6.53 7.05 14.50
CA LYS A 150 6.50 5.89 13.59
C LYS A 150 7.79 5.75 12.78
N ILE A 151 8.39 6.85 12.33
CA ILE A 151 9.71 6.85 11.68
C ILE A 151 10.78 6.27 12.61
N GLU A 152 10.81 6.69 13.89
CA GLU A 152 11.74 6.13 14.88
C GLU A 152 11.53 4.63 15.08
N VAL A 153 10.27 4.21 15.31
CA VAL A 153 9.93 2.80 15.53
C VAL A 153 10.32 1.94 14.32
N MET A 154 10.07 2.40 13.09
CA MET A 154 10.47 1.66 11.90
C MET A 154 11.99 1.52 11.77
N GLY A 155 12.76 2.54 12.14
CA GLY A 155 14.21 2.47 12.22
C GLY A 155 14.70 1.46 13.27
N GLU A 156 14.11 1.46 14.46
CA GLU A 156 14.41 0.46 15.49
C GLU A 156 14.07 -0.95 15.02
N LEU A 157 12.93 -1.14 14.35
CA LEU A 157 12.54 -2.42 13.80
C LEU A 157 13.53 -2.91 12.77
N ASP A 158 13.96 -2.07 11.82
CA ASP A 158 14.99 -2.44 10.85
C ASP A 158 16.27 -2.93 11.55
N ALA A 159 16.68 -2.28 12.65
CA ALA A 159 17.88 -2.66 13.40
C ALA A 159 17.73 -3.96 14.21
N LYS A 160 16.55 -4.21 14.80
CA LYS A 160 16.35 -5.23 15.84
C LYS A 160 15.66 -6.51 15.38
N THR A 161 15.11 -6.54 14.16
CA THR A 161 14.39 -7.71 13.62
C THR A 161 15.24 -8.54 12.64
N PRO A 162 14.90 -9.83 12.43
CA PRO A 162 15.57 -10.66 11.42
C PRO A 162 15.50 -10.06 10.01
N ARG A 163 16.52 -10.28 9.17
CA ARG A 163 16.64 -9.70 7.81
C ARG A 163 15.51 -10.04 6.83
N ASP A 164 14.71 -11.06 7.12
CA ASP A 164 13.55 -11.47 6.33
C ASP A 164 12.21 -11.02 6.94
N CYS A 165 12.22 -10.46 8.16
CA CYS A 165 11.00 -10.00 8.83
C CYS A 165 10.28 -8.91 8.02
N ILE A 166 8.96 -9.08 7.87
CA ILE A 166 8.08 -8.09 7.26
C ILE A 166 7.74 -7.02 8.30
N LEU A 167 7.82 -5.75 7.92
CA LEU A 167 7.54 -4.62 8.81
C LEU A 167 6.24 -3.93 8.38
N VAL A 168 5.28 -3.87 9.27
CA VAL A 168 3.95 -3.35 8.96
C VAL A 168 3.60 -2.21 9.90
N SER A 169 3.01 -1.14 9.37
CA SER A 169 2.28 -0.16 10.19
C SER A 169 0.78 -0.38 10.06
N ASN A 170 0.05 -0.20 11.15
CA ASN A 170 -1.42 -0.10 11.15
C ASN A 170 -1.91 1.35 11.01
N SER A 171 -1.12 2.22 10.37
CA SER A 171 -1.47 3.63 10.21
C SER A 171 -2.65 3.79 9.26
N ALA A 172 -3.61 4.64 9.64
CA ALA A 172 -4.73 5.02 8.79
C ALA A 172 -4.42 6.29 7.98
N ALA A 173 -3.48 7.12 8.47
CA ALA A 173 -3.15 8.41 7.88
C ALA A 173 -1.88 8.38 7.02
N PHE A 174 -0.87 7.60 7.41
CA PHE A 174 0.46 7.64 6.81
C PHE A 174 0.71 6.42 5.93
N ARG A 175 1.23 6.69 4.73
CA ARG A 175 1.69 5.64 3.82
C ARG A 175 3.06 5.15 4.24
N THR A 176 3.42 3.94 3.83
CA THR A 176 4.71 3.31 4.16
C THR A 176 5.90 4.19 3.76
N SER A 177 5.84 4.81 2.59
CA SER A 177 6.82 5.76 2.04
C SER A 177 7.13 6.94 2.97
N PHE A 178 6.23 7.33 3.87
CA PHE A 178 6.49 8.43 4.82
C PHE A 178 7.31 7.96 6.03
N MET A 179 7.41 6.64 6.25
CA MET A 179 8.05 6.05 7.43
C MET A 179 9.42 5.41 7.12
N VAL A 180 9.92 5.53 5.87
CA VAL A 180 11.13 4.83 5.42
C VAL A 180 12.44 5.56 5.73
N GLU A 181 12.38 6.78 6.28
CA GLU A 181 13.54 7.67 6.45
C GLU A 181 14.69 6.99 7.19
N LYS A 182 14.39 6.31 8.30
CA LYS A 182 15.38 5.60 9.13
C LYS A 182 15.53 4.11 8.81
N VAL A 183 14.92 3.64 7.71
CA VAL A 183 14.97 2.24 7.28
C VAL A 183 15.96 2.09 6.13
N ARG A 184 16.88 1.11 6.24
CA ARG A 184 17.84 0.75 5.20
C ARG A 184 17.15 0.46 3.88
N ARG A 185 17.74 0.91 2.77
CA ARG A 185 17.10 0.88 1.44
C ARG A 185 16.69 -0.53 1.01
N GLU A 186 17.52 -1.53 1.29
CA GLU A 186 17.26 -2.95 1.02
C GLU A 186 16.12 -3.53 1.85
N ARG A 187 15.79 -2.92 3.00
CA ARG A 187 14.72 -3.35 3.90
C ARG A 187 13.36 -2.81 3.49
N ARG A 188 13.30 -1.63 2.85
CA ARG A 188 12.04 -0.93 2.50
C ARG A 188 11.07 -1.79 1.70
N LYS A 189 11.57 -2.71 0.89
CA LYS A 189 10.78 -3.70 0.14
C LYS A 189 9.99 -4.70 0.98
N LEU A 190 10.38 -4.86 2.24
CA LEU A 190 9.68 -5.69 3.22
C LEU A 190 8.71 -4.89 4.09
N MET A 191 8.49 -3.61 3.78
CA MET A 191 7.54 -2.77 4.50
C MET A 191 6.17 -2.75 3.82
N CYS A 192 5.09 -2.67 4.58
CA CYS A 192 3.72 -2.50 4.06
C CYS A 192 2.85 -1.72 5.07
N ASN A 193 1.76 -1.10 4.62
CA ASN A 193 0.73 -0.57 5.50
C ASN A 193 -0.45 -1.55 5.56
N MET A 194 -0.90 -1.92 6.75
CA MET A 194 -2.06 -2.79 6.98
C MET A 194 -3.05 -2.10 7.92
N CYS A 195 -4.03 -1.38 7.39
CA CYS A 195 -5.00 -0.66 8.20
C CYS A 195 -6.19 -1.56 8.56
N PHE A 196 -6.28 -1.97 9.82
CA PHE A 196 -7.41 -2.68 10.40
C PHE A 196 -8.50 -1.69 10.85
N GLY A 197 -9.77 -2.06 10.69
CA GLY A 197 -10.89 -1.31 11.27
C GLY A 197 -10.85 -1.29 12.81
N ALA A 198 -11.56 -0.37 13.46
CA ALA A 198 -11.62 -0.34 14.92
C ALA A 198 -12.67 -1.33 15.47
N GLU A 199 -13.73 -1.55 14.70
CA GLU A 199 -14.91 -2.29 15.07
C GLU A 199 -14.70 -3.81 14.88
N PRO A 200 -15.07 -4.65 15.86
CA PRO A 200 -14.84 -6.10 15.82
C PRO A 200 -15.42 -6.81 14.59
N TRP A 201 -16.60 -6.40 14.11
CA TRP A 201 -17.30 -7.00 12.96
C TRP A 201 -16.70 -6.60 11.61
N ILE A 202 -15.89 -5.54 11.55
CA ILE A 202 -15.21 -5.14 10.31
C ILE A 202 -14.01 -6.07 10.09
N ARG A 203 -14.17 -7.01 9.17
CA ARG A 203 -13.10 -7.95 8.78
C ARG A 203 -12.21 -7.43 7.66
N SER A 204 -12.58 -6.33 7.03
CA SER A 204 -11.78 -5.72 5.98
C SER A 204 -10.46 -5.16 6.52
N VAL A 205 -9.37 -5.42 5.80
CA VAL A 205 -8.03 -4.90 6.11
C VAL A 205 -7.46 -4.26 4.86
N GLU A 206 -7.15 -2.95 4.91
CA GLU A 206 -6.56 -2.25 3.78
C GLU A 206 -5.05 -2.53 3.72
N LEU A 207 -4.61 -3.17 2.63
CA LEU A 207 -3.20 -3.34 2.29
C LEU A 207 -2.76 -2.17 1.41
N GLY A 208 -2.08 -1.20 2.01
CA GLY A 208 -1.47 -0.07 1.32
C GLY A 208 -0.18 -0.50 0.63
N VAL A 209 -0.16 -0.41 -0.70
CA VAL A 209 1.01 -0.73 -1.53
C VAL A 209 1.56 0.57 -2.11
N ASP A 210 2.73 0.98 -1.64
CA ASP A 210 3.47 2.08 -2.26
C ASP A 210 4.34 1.49 -3.38
N GLU A 211 3.99 1.85 -4.63
CA GLU A 211 4.72 1.41 -5.81
C GLU A 211 6.21 1.77 -5.73
N GLY A 212 7.07 0.80 -6.02
CA GLY A 212 8.52 0.96 -5.93
C GLY A 212 9.09 0.91 -4.51
N VAL A 213 8.24 0.89 -3.47
CA VAL A 213 8.66 0.65 -2.09
C VAL A 213 8.44 -0.81 -1.73
N THR A 214 7.20 -1.30 -1.73
CA THR A 214 6.83 -2.64 -1.24
C THR A 214 6.97 -3.74 -2.30
N GLU A 215 7.60 -4.86 -1.95
CA GLU A 215 7.72 -6.04 -2.81
C GLU A 215 6.35 -6.74 -3.00
N THR A 216 6.01 -7.11 -4.24
CA THR A 216 4.71 -7.77 -4.52
C THR A 216 4.56 -9.10 -3.79
N GLY A 217 5.66 -9.83 -3.58
CA GLY A 217 5.67 -11.07 -2.80
C GLY A 217 5.26 -10.87 -1.34
N VAL A 218 5.59 -9.73 -0.72
CA VAL A 218 5.17 -9.39 0.65
C VAL A 218 3.65 -9.22 0.70
N VAL A 219 3.07 -8.48 -0.25
CA VAL A 219 1.62 -8.27 -0.33
C VAL A 219 0.89 -9.61 -0.50
N LYS A 220 1.42 -10.53 -1.31
CA LYS A 220 0.85 -11.88 -1.51
C LYS A 220 0.87 -12.69 -0.22
N VAL A 221 2.00 -12.71 0.50
CA VAL A 221 2.11 -13.41 1.79
C VAL A 221 1.11 -12.84 2.80
N LEU A 222 1.05 -11.51 2.95
CA LEU A 222 0.13 -10.86 3.88
C LEU A 222 -1.34 -11.10 3.51
N THR A 223 -1.68 -11.10 2.21
CA THR A 223 -3.02 -11.44 1.73
C THR A 223 -3.40 -12.86 2.15
N TRP A 224 -2.52 -13.83 1.91
CA TRP A 224 -2.76 -15.23 2.26
C TRP A 224 -2.91 -15.42 3.79
N VAL A 225 -2.03 -14.81 4.58
CA VAL A 225 -2.13 -14.89 6.05
C VAL A 225 -3.44 -14.27 6.56
N LEU A 226 -3.83 -13.10 6.04
CA LEU A 226 -5.08 -12.45 6.46
C LEU A 226 -6.31 -13.28 6.10
N ASP A 227 -6.34 -13.87 4.90
CA ASP A 227 -7.41 -14.76 4.46
C ASP A 227 -7.50 -16.00 5.37
N ASP A 228 -6.35 -16.60 5.71
CA ASP A 228 -6.27 -17.72 6.65
C ASP A 228 -6.78 -17.35 8.06
N CYS A 229 -6.55 -16.11 8.51
CA CYS A 229 -7.12 -15.54 9.74
C CYS A 229 -8.63 -15.22 9.64
N GLY A 230 -9.27 -15.42 8.48
CA GLY A 230 -10.67 -15.07 8.23
C GLY A 230 -10.93 -13.58 8.02
N MET A 231 -9.88 -12.80 7.79
CA MET A 231 -9.94 -11.38 7.45
C MET A 231 -10.07 -11.20 5.94
N MET A 232 -10.54 -10.03 5.51
CA MET A 232 -10.81 -9.71 4.12
C MET A 232 -9.82 -8.65 3.62
N PRO A 233 -8.62 -9.04 3.14
CA PRO A 233 -7.63 -8.09 2.65
C PRO A 233 -8.12 -7.39 1.38
N VAL A 234 -8.07 -6.06 1.37
CA VAL A 234 -8.36 -5.22 0.21
C VAL A 234 -7.12 -4.43 -0.13
N LYS A 235 -6.64 -4.54 -1.37
CA LYS A 235 -5.47 -3.78 -1.84
C LYS A 235 -5.89 -2.36 -2.18
N SER A 236 -5.13 -1.39 -1.69
CA SER A 236 -5.29 0.02 -1.98
C SER A 236 -4.04 0.50 -2.71
N SER A 237 -4.20 0.86 -3.98
CA SER A 237 -3.20 1.58 -4.75
C SER A 237 -3.56 3.05 -4.73
N ARG A 238 -2.74 3.90 -4.10
CA ARG A 238 -2.91 5.36 -4.19
C ARG A 238 -1.80 5.94 -5.07
N VAL A 239 -2.13 6.26 -6.32
CA VAL A 239 -1.19 6.88 -7.26
C VAL A 239 -1.08 8.39 -7.00
N GLY A 240 0.13 8.90 -6.79
CA GLY A 240 0.46 10.34 -6.94
C GLY A 240 -0.01 11.30 -5.83
N GLY A 241 0.74 12.40 -5.69
CA GLY A 241 0.51 13.45 -4.70
C GLY A 241 -0.76 14.25 -4.98
N GLY A 242 -1.82 13.94 -4.24
CA GLY A 242 -3.06 14.71 -4.19
C GLY A 242 -3.60 14.66 -2.78
N SER A 243 -4.08 15.79 -2.28
CA SER A 243 -4.71 15.92 -0.97
C SER A 243 -5.78 14.85 -0.75
N SER A 244 -5.79 14.33 0.47
CA SER A 244 -6.66 13.26 0.94
C SER A 244 -8.13 13.67 0.95
N THR A 245 -8.88 13.42 -0.13
CA THR A 245 -10.37 13.43 -0.06
C THR A 245 -11.09 12.51 -1.06
N GLY A 246 -10.44 11.85 -2.02
CA GLY A 246 -11.15 11.13 -3.08
C GLY A 246 -11.33 9.63 -2.88
N GLU A 247 -10.23 8.87 -2.95
CA GLU A 247 -10.34 7.43 -3.27
C GLU A 247 -10.19 6.50 -2.07
N GLY A 248 -9.48 6.90 -1.00
CA GLY A 248 -9.42 6.14 0.26
C GLY A 248 -10.77 6.07 0.99
N GLY A 249 -11.69 6.99 0.69
CA GLY A 249 -13.07 6.95 1.18
C GLY A 249 -13.92 5.88 0.49
N LEU A 250 -13.56 5.48 -0.74
CA LEU A 250 -14.35 4.54 -1.54
C LEU A 250 -14.16 3.08 -1.07
N VAL A 251 -12.94 2.71 -0.64
CA VAL A 251 -12.70 1.40 -0.02
C VAL A 251 -13.37 1.32 1.36
N ARG A 252 -13.33 2.41 2.15
CA ARG A 252 -14.06 2.50 3.42
C ARG A 252 -15.57 2.36 3.23
N SER A 253 -16.17 3.00 2.22
CA SER A 253 -17.61 2.90 1.97
C SER A 253 -18.03 1.54 1.40
N GLN A 254 -17.22 0.92 0.54
CA GLN A 254 -17.51 -0.43 0.01
C GLN A 254 -17.39 -1.52 1.09
N CYS A 255 -16.41 -1.42 1.99
CA CYS A 255 -16.28 -2.37 3.11
C CYS A 255 -17.43 -2.27 4.11
N LEU A 256 -17.98 -1.07 4.33
CA LEU A 256 -19.16 -0.86 5.18
C LEU A 256 -20.47 -1.32 4.51
N ASN A 257 -20.55 -1.27 3.17
CA ASN A 257 -21.75 -1.59 2.41
C ASN A 257 -21.90 -3.07 2.00
N THR A 258 -20.91 -3.92 2.28
CA THR A 258 -20.99 -5.38 1.97
C THR A 258 -21.65 -6.18 3.10
N VAL A 259 -22.25 -5.50 4.08
CA VAL A 259 -23.02 -6.12 5.18
C VAL A 259 -24.45 -5.60 5.12
N ASN A 260 -25.22 -6.10 4.16
CA ASN A 260 -26.68 -6.09 4.15
C ASN A 260 -27.18 -7.39 3.54
#